data_AF-A0A8E0UY25-F1
#
_entry.id   AF-A0A8E0UY25-F1
#
_cell.length_a   1.000
_cell.length_b   1.000
_cell.length_c   1.000
_cell.angle_alpha   90.00
_cell.angle_beta   90.00
_cell.angle_gamma   90.00
#
_symmetry.space_group_name_H-M   'P 1'
#
loop_
_entity.id
_entity.type
_entity.pdbx_description
1 polymer ?
#
loop_
_entity_poly.entity_id
_entity_poly.type
_entity_poly.pdbx_seq_one_letter_code
_entity_poly.pdbx_strand_id
1 'polypeptide(L)'
;MSGVKRYPPKRLIVCCDGTWQDSLADAAQPPSNVTRLSRVLSRFAVVKGEDGQQHEIPQIVYYQKGVGTNFGDKYWGGVAGLGVSANVRAAYGFLADNYSEGDKIYFFGFSRGAYTARAVAGLVCQWGLLTPRGMDNFALVYDDFYNQKIDGYSAEQRKRMGFRDPLPRFTVEIIGVWDTVGFQKAWLGRDSGEKLELRNTVLHENVRCAFHALSLDEERTTFQPIVWHIPHKNEGQELLQVWFSGVHTDVGGGDQNPRLSNITLAWMLAQCMKHGQLSFDIDYYLFDDPPLAEESEMTPWATSLGKVNHWSISRTLQGMLGGTSTRRPMGYNPVGHESDITNEFIHESVRDRDLAKWRCAALKGRHDEKSWNLASGKQISEFTALQMEKYMKGRIRTVHVNEED
;
A
#
# COMPACT_ATOMS: atom_id res chain seq x y z
N MET A 1 -33.35 20.68 20.05
CA MET A 1 -32.26 21.25 19.24
C MET A 1 -30.95 20.65 19.70
N SER A 2 -30.28 19.95 18.77
CA SER A 2 -28.89 19.47 18.72
C SER A 2 -28.03 19.52 20.00
N GLY A 3 -27.95 18.39 20.71
CA GLY A 3 -26.93 18.11 21.72
C GLY A 3 -25.90 17.07 21.27
N VAL A 4 -25.72 16.85 19.96
CA VAL A 4 -24.67 15.95 19.46
C VAL A 4 -23.34 16.63 19.74
N LYS A 5 -22.54 16.08 20.66
CA LYS A 5 -21.12 16.42 20.79
C LYS A 5 -20.46 16.17 19.44
N ARG A 6 -20.31 17.24 18.63
CA ARG A 6 -19.48 17.19 17.43
C ARG A 6 -18.04 17.27 17.89
N TYR A 7 -17.36 16.14 17.86
CA TYR A 7 -15.92 16.11 18.02
C TYR A 7 -15.28 16.76 16.79
N PRO A 8 -14.15 17.47 16.95
CA PRO A 8 -13.40 17.95 15.80
C PRO A 8 -13.03 16.74 14.90
N PRO A 9 -13.09 16.90 13.57
CA PRO A 9 -12.75 15.84 12.65
C PRO A 9 -11.30 15.42 12.82
N LYS A 10 -11.02 14.15 12.56
CA LYS A 10 -9.69 13.54 12.65
C LYS A 10 -9.37 12.78 11.36
N ARG A 11 -8.09 12.48 11.18
CA ARG A 11 -7.59 11.55 10.16
C ARG A 11 -7.19 10.25 10.85
N LEU A 12 -7.92 9.18 10.59
CA LEU A 12 -7.59 7.84 11.09
C LEU A 12 -6.73 7.14 10.06
N ILE A 13 -5.50 6.78 10.43
CA ILE A 13 -4.50 6.27 9.50
C ILE A 13 -4.12 4.85 9.92
N VAL A 14 -4.42 3.87 9.08
CA VAL A 14 -4.16 2.46 9.30
C VAL A 14 -2.96 2.03 8.46
N CYS A 15 -1.86 1.67 9.11
CA CYS A 15 -0.62 1.22 8.48
C CYS A 15 -0.41 -0.28 8.75
N CYS A 16 -0.46 -1.12 7.72
CA CYS A 16 -0.32 -2.57 7.81
C CYS A 16 0.97 -3.05 7.12
N ASP A 17 1.94 -3.53 7.89
CA ASP A 17 3.24 -3.93 7.35
C ASP A 17 3.25 -5.34 6.72
N GLY A 18 4.28 -5.63 5.92
CA GLY A 18 4.48 -6.92 5.27
C GLY A 18 4.93 -8.02 6.25
N THR A 19 4.55 -9.27 6.00
CA THR A 19 4.99 -10.45 6.78
C THR A 19 6.51 -10.51 6.91
N TRP A 20 6.99 -10.88 8.09
CA TRP A 20 8.41 -10.93 8.47
C TRP A 20 9.10 -9.56 8.61
N GLN A 21 8.37 -8.46 8.53
CA GLN A 21 8.88 -7.15 8.94
C GLN A 21 8.50 -6.91 10.40
N ASP A 22 9.49 -6.98 11.30
CA ASP A 22 9.34 -6.56 12.70
C ASP A 22 10.52 -5.67 13.11
N SER A 23 10.53 -4.44 12.61
CA SER A 23 11.53 -3.42 12.95
C SER A 23 11.47 -2.94 14.40
N LEU A 24 10.52 -3.45 15.20
CA LEU A 24 10.42 -3.20 16.64
C LEU A 24 11.09 -4.31 17.47
N ALA A 25 11.26 -5.51 16.90
CA ALA A 25 11.78 -6.67 17.61
C ALA A 25 13.19 -7.09 17.17
N ASP A 26 13.65 -6.66 16.00
CA ASP A 26 14.97 -7.03 15.47
C ASP A 26 15.71 -5.81 14.92
N ALA A 27 16.75 -5.37 15.63
CA ALA A 27 17.61 -4.26 15.21
C ALA A 27 18.34 -4.54 13.89
N ALA A 28 18.52 -5.81 13.50
CA ALA A 28 19.15 -6.20 12.25
C ALA A 28 18.20 -6.06 11.04
N GLN A 29 16.90 -5.82 11.23
CA GLN A 29 15.93 -5.66 10.14
C GLN A 29 15.71 -4.18 9.81
N PRO A 30 16.11 -3.73 8.60
CA PRO A 30 15.78 -2.39 8.12
C PRO A 30 14.26 -2.21 8.07
N PRO A 31 13.75 -1.00 8.35
CA PRO A 31 12.31 -0.76 8.31
C PRO A 31 11.77 -0.76 6.88
N SER A 32 10.55 -1.26 6.72
CA SER A 32 9.78 -1.10 5.48
C SER A 32 9.37 0.37 5.26
N ASN A 33 8.91 0.68 4.05
CA ASN A 33 8.32 1.97 3.74
C ASN A 33 7.02 2.24 4.50
N VAL A 34 6.28 1.21 4.93
CA VAL A 34 5.10 1.39 5.80
C VAL A 34 5.55 1.87 7.18
N THR A 35 6.59 1.25 7.75
CA THR A 35 7.18 1.69 9.02
C THR A 35 7.74 3.11 8.90
N ARG A 36 8.44 3.42 7.82
CA ARG A 36 9.03 4.76 7.63
C ARG A 36 7.96 5.83 7.44
N LEU A 37 6.92 5.53 6.66
CA LEU A 37 5.74 6.41 6.52
C LEU A 37 5.05 6.64 7.86
N SER A 38 4.85 5.60 8.67
CA SER A 38 4.15 5.75 9.96
C SER A 38 4.95 6.59 10.97
N ARG A 39 6.28 6.54 10.89
CA ARG A 39 7.20 7.32 11.72
C ARG A 39 7.28 8.80 11.32
N VAL A 40 7.22 9.11 10.02
CA VAL A 40 7.31 10.49 9.52
C VAL A 40 5.97 11.22 9.49
N LEU A 41 4.83 10.53 9.67
CA LEU A 41 3.54 11.20 9.79
C LEU A 41 3.54 12.24 10.91
N SER A 42 3.16 13.47 10.58
CA SER A 42 3.00 14.50 11.61
C SER A 42 1.80 14.15 12.51
N ARG A 43 1.81 14.61 13.76
CA ARG A 43 0.68 14.34 14.67
C ARG A 43 -0.56 15.17 14.34
N PHE A 44 -0.36 16.30 13.65
CA PHE A 44 -1.41 17.16 13.14
C PHE A 44 -1.18 17.42 11.67
N ALA A 45 -2.28 17.50 10.94
CA ALA A 45 -2.23 18.03 9.60
C ALA A 45 -2.67 19.48 9.56
N VAL A 46 -1.94 20.28 8.80
CA VAL A 46 -2.27 21.68 8.57
C VAL A 46 -3.06 21.77 7.27
N VAL A 47 -4.33 22.14 7.36
CA VAL A 47 -5.23 22.31 6.21
C VAL A 47 -5.67 23.75 6.13
N LYS A 48 -5.69 24.30 4.91
CA LYS A 48 -6.22 25.65 4.68
C LYS A 48 -7.74 25.57 4.51
N GLY A 49 -8.49 26.24 5.37
CA GLY A 49 -9.94 26.37 5.29
C GLY A 49 -10.38 27.24 4.11
N GLU A 50 -11.68 27.19 3.80
CA GLU A 50 -12.30 28.06 2.77
C GLU A 50 -12.23 29.55 3.15
N ASP A 51 -12.16 29.83 4.46
CA ASP A 51 -11.93 31.16 5.03
C ASP A 51 -10.47 31.63 4.91
N GLY A 52 -9.60 30.79 4.34
CA GLY A 52 -8.17 31.04 4.19
C GLY A 52 -7.34 30.81 5.45
N GLN A 53 -7.95 30.44 6.58
CA GLN A 53 -7.24 30.15 7.83
C GLN A 53 -6.61 28.76 7.81
N GLN A 54 -5.58 28.55 8.63
CA GLN A 54 -4.99 27.24 8.82
C GLN A 54 -5.67 26.54 10.00
N HIS A 55 -6.06 25.29 9.79
CA HIS A 55 -6.65 24.44 10.81
C HIS A 55 -5.78 23.21 11.00
N GLU A 56 -5.55 22.85 12.26
CA GLU A 56 -4.90 21.62 12.64
C GLU A 56 -5.93 20.49 12.79
N ILE A 57 -5.71 19.40 12.08
CA ILE A 57 -6.54 18.19 12.13
C ILE A 57 -5.70 17.06 12.72
N PRO A 58 -6.09 16.46 13.85
CA PRO A 58 -5.34 15.34 14.44
C PRO A 58 -5.20 14.16 13.46
N GLN A 59 -3.98 13.62 13.37
CA GLN A 59 -3.66 12.41 12.58
C GLN A 59 -3.39 11.25 13.54
N ILE A 60 -4.39 10.38 13.71
CA ILE A 60 -4.32 9.24 14.64
C ILE A 60 -3.85 8.00 13.89
N VAL A 61 -2.64 7.54 14.23
CA VAL A 61 -1.96 6.44 13.54
C VAL A 61 -2.17 5.13 14.29
N TYR A 62 -2.68 4.13 13.59
CA TYR A 62 -2.65 2.73 13.99
C TYR A 62 -1.62 2.01 13.12
N TYR A 63 -0.56 1.50 13.74
CA TYR A 63 0.44 0.66 13.07
C TYR A 63 0.28 -0.79 13.49
N GLN A 64 0.15 -1.66 12.50
CA GLN A 64 0.08 -3.10 12.67
C GLN A 64 1.27 -3.74 11.99
N LYS A 65 2.05 -4.47 12.78
CA LYS A 65 3.16 -5.27 12.26
C LYS A 65 2.66 -6.38 11.34
N GLY A 66 3.52 -6.81 10.43
CA GLY A 66 3.19 -7.90 9.53
C GLY A 66 2.92 -9.20 10.29
N VAL A 67 2.14 -10.09 9.67
CA VAL A 67 1.90 -11.43 10.24
C VAL A 67 3.25 -12.15 10.39
N GLY A 68 3.64 -12.42 11.64
CA GLY A 68 4.84 -13.19 11.98
C GLY A 68 4.52 -14.69 11.93
N THR A 69 5.49 -15.47 11.45
CA THR A 69 5.38 -16.94 11.42
C THR A 69 6.34 -17.44 12.51
N ASN A 70 5.82 -17.91 13.64
CA ASN A 70 6.68 -18.53 14.65
C ASN A 70 7.40 -19.72 14.01
N PHE A 71 8.73 -19.77 14.16
CA PHE A 71 9.66 -20.65 13.46
C PHE A 71 9.56 -22.15 13.84
N GLY A 72 8.45 -22.60 14.42
CA GLY A 72 8.32 -23.92 15.05
C GLY A 72 7.22 -24.84 14.53
N ASP A 73 6.17 -24.35 13.86
CA ASP A 73 5.01 -25.20 13.53
C ASP A 73 5.00 -25.64 12.06
N LYS A 74 5.07 -26.96 11.89
CA LYS A 74 5.19 -27.71 10.62
C LYS A 74 3.92 -27.68 9.74
N TYR A 75 3.11 -26.63 9.81
CA TYR A 75 1.90 -26.46 9.01
C TYR A 75 1.75 -25.01 8.52
N TRP A 76 2.34 -24.75 7.36
CA TRP A 76 2.55 -23.40 6.81
C TRP A 76 1.29 -22.72 6.23
N GLY A 77 0.22 -23.48 5.95
CA GLY A 77 -0.93 -22.93 5.21
C GLY A 77 -2.02 -22.27 6.04
N GLY A 78 -2.37 -22.85 7.20
CA GLY A 78 -3.50 -22.37 7.99
C GLY A 78 -3.20 -21.12 8.83
N VAL A 79 -1.96 -21.01 9.35
CA VAL A 79 -1.58 -19.92 10.28
C VAL A 79 -1.49 -18.56 9.58
N ALA A 80 -1.06 -18.55 8.31
CA ALA A 80 -0.96 -17.31 7.53
C ALA A 80 -2.34 -16.67 7.27
N GLY A 81 -3.34 -17.46 6.87
CA GLY A 81 -4.71 -16.98 6.64
C GLY A 81 -5.44 -16.58 7.94
N LEU A 82 -5.19 -17.30 9.03
CA LEU A 82 -5.69 -16.94 10.36
C LEU A 82 -5.11 -15.60 10.85
N GLY A 83 -3.81 -15.37 10.65
CA GLY A 83 -3.14 -14.13 11.03
C GLY A 83 -3.67 -12.90 10.27
N VAL A 84 -3.93 -13.04 8.96
CA VAL A 84 -4.50 -11.96 8.14
C VAL A 84 -5.90 -11.60 8.60
N SER A 85 -6.72 -12.62 8.87
CA SER A 85 -8.06 -12.41 9.37
C SER A 85 -8.05 -11.68 10.73
N ALA A 86 -7.12 -12.04 11.63
CA ALA A 86 -6.94 -11.33 12.89
C ALA A 86 -6.52 -9.87 12.65
N ASN A 87 -5.61 -9.64 11.70
CA ASN A 87 -5.14 -8.31 11.35
C ASN A 87 -6.24 -7.39 10.81
N VAL A 88 -7.05 -7.89 9.87
CA VAL A 88 -8.24 -7.18 9.34
C VAL A 88 -9.20 -6.86 10.47
N ARG A 89 -9.47 -7.82 11.37
CA ARG A 89 -10.38 -7.61 12.50
C ARG A 89 -9.89 -6.52 13.45
N ALA A 90 -8.60 -6.52 13.79
CA ALA A 90 -8.01 -5.52 14.68
C ALA A 90 -8.03 -4.10 14.07
N ALA A 91 -7.68 -3.98 12.78
CA ALA A 91 -7.73 -2.70 12.07
C ALA A 91 -9.16 -2.16 11.95
N TYR A 92 -10.14 -3.02 11.66
CA TYR A 92 -11.56 -2.63 11.64
C TYR A 92 -12.03 -2.21 13.05
N GLY A 93 -11.65 -2.95 14.10
CA GLY A 93 -11.95 -2.60 15.48
C GLY A 93 -11.41 -1.21 15.86
N PHE A 94 -10.15 -0.91 15.53
CA PHE A 94 -9.57 0.42 15.71
C PHE A 94 -10.44 1.52 15.07
N LEU A 95 -10.90 1.30 13.83
CA LEU A 95 -11.78 2.26 13.16
C LEU A 95 -13.15 2.37 13.83
N ALA A 96 -13.78 1.25 14.19
CA ALA A 96 -15.07 1.23 14.87
C ALA A 96 -15.03 1.99 16.21
N ASP A 97 -13.94 1.84 16.95
CA ASP A 97 -13.72 2.44 18.26
C ASP A 97 -13.41 3.94 18.20
N ASN A 98 -12.69 4.40 17.16
CA ASN A 98 -12.17 5.76 17.10
C ASN A 98 -12.93 6.69 16.12
N TYR A 99 -13.74 6.13 15.21
CA TYR A 99 -14.46 6.92 14.21
C TYR A 99 -15.58 7.76 14.83
N SER A 100 -15.58 9.04 14.47
CA SER A 100 -16.63 10.03 14.66
C SER A 100 -17.09 10.57 13.31
N GLU A 101 -18.33 11.04 13.23
CA GLU A 101 -18.85 11.67 12.01
C GLU A 101 -17.94 12.81 11.55
N GLY A 102 -17.59 12.78 10.26
CA GLY A 102 -16.69 13.76 9.65
C GLY A 102 -15.21 13.34 9.63
N ASP A 103 -14.83 12.27 10.33
CA ASP A 103 -13.46 11.73 10.23
C ASP A 103 -13.19 11.18 8.83
N LYS A 104 -11.91 11.24 8.43
CA LYS A 104 -11.39 10.65 7.19
C LYS A 104 -10.48 9.47 7.50
N ILE A 105 -10.50 8.46 6.63
CA ILE A 105 -9.77 7.20 6.82
C ILE A 105 -8.74 7.03 5.71
N TYR A 106 -7.53 6.63 6.11
CA TYR A 106 -6.39 6.43 5.24
C TYR A 106 -5.81 5.04 5.52
N PHE A 107 -5.44 4.34 4.46
CA PHE A 107 -4.87 3.00 4.56
C PHE A 107 -3.51 2.97 3.87
N PHE A 108 -2.54 2.35 4.54
CA PHE A 108 -1.23 2.09 3.99
C PHE A 108 -0.83 0.64 4.20
N GLY A 109 -0.16 0.03 3.24
CA GLY A 109 0.41 -1.28 3.49
C GLY A 109 1.40 -1.78 2.46
N PHE A 110 2.18 -2.80 2.83
CA PHE A 110 3.19 -3.42 1.98
C PHE A 110 2.94 -4.93 1.90
N SER A 111 3.08 -5.54 0.71
CA SER A 111 3.01 -6.99 0.53
C SER A 111 1.65 -7.56 0.96
N ARG A 112 1.63 -8.51 1.90
CA ARG A 112 0.41 -9.02 2.56
C ARG A 112 -0.24 -8.00 3.50
N GLY A 113 0.52 -7.04 4.01
CA GLY A 113 -0.02 -5.87 4.72
C GLY A 113 -0.83 -4.97 3.79
N ALA A 114 -0.39 -4.80 2.54
CA ALA A 114 -1.18 -4.10 1.51
C ALA A 114 -2.50 -4.81 1.22
N TYR A 115 -2.48 -6.15 1.17
CA TYR A 115 -3.69 -6.95 1.05
C TYR A 115 -4.65 -6.74 2.22
N THR A 116 -4.11 -6.72 3.45
CA THR A 116 -4.89 -6.44 4.67
C THR A 116 -5.52 -5.04 4.61
N ALA A 117 -4.73 -4.02 4.26
CA ALA A 117 -5.19 -2.63 4.12
C ALA A 117 -6.35 -2.51 3.09
N ARG A 118 -6.20 -3.16 1.93
CA ARG A 118 -7.23 -3.21 0.89
C ARG A 118 -8.48 -3.95 1.35
N ALA A 119 -8.32 -5.08 2.04
CA ALA A 119 -9.44 -5.88 2.53
C ALA A 119 -10.29 -5.11 3.57
N VAL A 120 -9.65 -4.39 4.49
CA VAL A 120 -10.34 -3.53 5.48
C VAL A 120 -11.04 -2.38 4.77
N ALA A 121 -10.37 -1.71 3.83
CA ALA A 121 -10.95 -0.61 3.07
C ALA A 121 -12.19 -1.06 2.27
N GLY A 122 -12.13 -2.23 1.62
CA GLY A 122 -13.26 -2.82 0.91
C GLY A 122 -14.45 -3.11 1.82
N LEU A 123 -14.21 -3.68 3.02
CA LEU A 123 -15.26 -3.91 4.02
C LEU A 123 -15.90 -2.60 4.49
N VAL A 124 -15.09 -1.58 4.79
CA VAL A 124 -15.57 -0.25 5.20
C VAL A 124 -16.38 0.43 4.08
N CYS A 125 -15.88 0.42 2.85
CA CYS A 125 -16.55 1.07 1.72
C CYS A 125 -17.87 0.39 1.34
N GLN A 126 -17.91 -0.94 1.37
CA GLN A 126 -19.06 -1.69 0.88
C GLN A 126 -20.13 -1.87 1.98
N TRP A 127 -19.73 -2.18 3.22
CA TRP A 127 -20.68 -2.51 4.29
C TRP A 127 -20.71 -1.48 5.42
N GLY A 128 -19.75 -0.55 5.47
CA GLY A 128 -19.70 0.51 6.49
C GLY A 128 -19.02 0.10 7.79
N LEU A 129 -19.10 0.99 8.79
CA LEU A 129 -18.49 0.81 10.10
C LEU A 129 -19.53 0.48 11.17
N LEU A 130 -19.19 -0.46 12.05
CA LEU A 130 -19.91 -0.69 13.29
C LEU A 130 -19.60 0.42 14.30
N THR A 131 -20.53 0.63 15.21
CA THR A 131 -20.29 1.36 16.46
C THR A 131 -19.46 0.48 17.43
N PRO A 132 -18.86 1.04 18.49
CA PRO A 132 -18.15 0.24 19.49
C PRO A 132 -19.04 -0.86 20.09
N ARG A 133 -20.33 -0.57 20.33
CA ARG A 133 -21.31 -1.59 20.76
C ARG A 133 -21.67 -2.57 19.64
N GLY A 134 -21.73 -2.12 18.40
CA GLY A 134 -22.02 -2.98 17.25
C GLY A 134 -20.94 -4.04 17.01
N MET A 135 -19.71 -3.80 17.48
CA MET A 135 -18.59 -4.75 17.37
C MET A 135 -18.88 -6.11 18.03
N ASP A 136 -19.84 -6.21 18.96
CA ASP A 136 -20.35 -7.49 19.49
C ASP A 136 -20.82 -8.43 18.36
N ASN A 137 -21.28 -7.88 17.24
CA ASN A 137 -21.78 -8.62 16.07
C ASN A 137 -20.71 -8.80 14.97
N PHE A 138 -19.49 -8.30 15.16
CA PHE A 138 -18.53 -8.19 14.07
C PHE A 138 -18.09 -9.54 13.50
N ALA A 139 -18.02 -10.59 14.32
CA ALA A 139 -17.69 -11.94 13.84
C ALA A 139 -18.68 -12.43 12.77
N LEU A 140 -19.99 -12.14 12.94
CA LEU A 140 -21.03 -12.47 11.96
C LEU A 140 -20.87 -11.62 10.70
N VAL A 141 -20.68 -10.31 10.87
CA VAL A 141 -20.49 -9.37 9.75
C VAL A 141 -19.28 -9.76 8.89
N TYR A 142 -18.16 -10.08 9.53
CA TYR A 142 -16.93 -10.49 8.87
C TYR A 142 -17.14 -11.78 8.05
N ASP A 143 -17.77 -12.78 8.67
CA ASP A 143 -18.05 -14.07 8.05
C ASP A 143 -19.01 -13.93 6.86
N ASP A 144 -20.11 -13.20 7.05
CA ASP A 144 -21.10 -12.95 6.00
C ASP A 144 -20.49 -12.19 4.81
N PHE A 145 -19.65 -11.19 5.09
CA PHE A 145 -18.94 -10.41 4.07
C PHE A 145 -18.00 -11.30 3.27
N TYR A 146 -17.01 -11.94 3.91
CA TYR A 146 -15.92 -12.62 3.19
C TYR A 146 -16.32 -13.97 2.60
N ASN A 147 -17.28 -14.67 3.20
CA ASN A 147 -17.81 -15.90 2.62
C ASN A 147 -18.96 -15.66 1.63
N GLN A 148 -19.38 -14.39 1.43
CA GLN A 148 -20.49 -13.99 0.56
C GLN A 148 -21.76 -14.81 0.87
N LYS A 149 -22.12 -14.90 2.15
CA LYS A 149 -23.35 -15.59 2.56
C LYS A 149 -24.59 -14.79 2.16
N ILE A 150 -24.45 -13.46 2.08
CA ILE A 150 -25.46 -12.48 1.71
C ILE A 150 -24.82 -11.30 0.96
N ASP A 151 -25.64 -10.54 0.23
CA ASP A 151 -25.18 -9.34 -0.51
C ASP A 151 -25.07 -8.10 0.40
N GLY A 152 -25.83 -8.08 1.49
CA GLY A 152 -25.84 -7.02 2.49
C GLY A 152 -27.01 -7.16 3.46
N TYR A 153 -27.05 -6.30 4.47
CA TYR A 153 -28.12 -6.25 5.47
C TYR A 153 -29.15 -5.16 5.14
N SER A 154 -30.43 -5.38 5.47
CA SER A 154 -31.48 -4.36 5.43
C SER A 154 -31.18 -3.21 6.39
N ALA A 155 -31.81 -2.04 6.20
CA ALA A 155 -31.63 -0.89 7.09
C ALA A 155 -31.95 -1.22 8.56
N GLU A 156 -33.01 -2.01 8.80
CA GLU A 156 -33.41 -2.46 10.14
C GLU A 156 -32.38 -3.42 10.74
N GLN A 157 -31.87 -4.36 9.94
CA GLN A 157 -30.81 -5.29 10.38
C GLN A 157 -29.54 -4.51 10.74
N ARG A 158 -29.11 -3.56 9.89
CA ARG A 158 -27.95 -2.70 10.14
C ARG A 158 -28.09 -1.96 11.47
N LYS A 159 -29.25 -1.35 11.71
CA LYS A 159 -29.54 -0.65 12.97
C LYS A 159 -29.48 -1.60 14.18
N ARG A 160 -30.07 -2.80 14.08
CA ARG A 160 -30.06 -3.81 15.16
C ARG A 160 -28.65 -4.33 15.46
N MET A 161 -27.83 -4.52 14.43
CA MET A 161 -26.44 -4.98 14.57
C MET A 161 -25.48 -3.87 15.02
N GLY A 162 -25.95 -2.62 15.10
CA GLY A 162 -25.15 -1.49 15.58
C GLY A 162 -24.21 -0.92 14.53
N PHE A 163 -24.56 -1.00 13.24
CA PHE A 163 -23.91 -0.21 12.20
C PHE A 163 -24.16 1.28 12.41
N ARG A 164 -23.17 2.08 12.03
CA ARG A 164 -23.32 3.53 11.86
C ARG A 164 -24.17 3.81 10.63
N ASP A 165 -24.67 5.04 10.54
CA ASP A 165 -25.27 5.53 9.31
C ASP A 165 -24.29 5.41 8.13
N PRO A 166 -24.80 5.28 6.89
CA PRO A 166 -23.96 5.16 5.71
C PRO A 166 -22.90 6.25 5.67
N LEU A 167 -21.64 5.83 5.52
CA LEU A 167 -20.52 6.75 5.51
C LEU A 167 -20.60 7.63 4.26
N PRO A 168 -20.32 8.95 4.37
CA PRO A 168 -20.25 9.81 3.20
C PRO A 168 -19.28 9.27 2.15
N ARG A 169 -19.58 9.52 0.87
CA ARG A 169 -18.66 9.22 -0.23
C ARG A 169 -17.29 9.83 0.05
N PHE A 170 -16.23 9.08 -0.22
CA PHE A 170 -14.85 9.48 0.07
C PHE A 170 -14.57 9.68 1.57
N THR A 171 -15.23 8.91 2.44
CA THR A 171 -14.74 8.75 3.83
C THR A 171 -13.39 8.04 3.85
N VAL A 172 -13.18 7.07 2.96
CA VAL A 172 -11.86 6.51 2.67
C VAL A 172 -11.16 7.40 1.63
N GLU A 173 -10.19 8.18 2.10
CA GLU A 173 -9.55 9.23 1.30
C GLU A 173 -8.37 8.68 0.50
N ILE A 174 -7.47 7.90 1.13
CA ILE A 174 -6.30 7.33 0.46
C ILE A 174 -6.15 5.86 0.82
N ILE A 175 -5.86 5.02 -0.17
CA ILE A 175 -5.27 3.69 0.01
C ILE A 175 -3.92 3.68 -0.72
N GLY A 176 -2.83 3.78 0.03
CA GLY A 176 -1.46 3.78 -0.49
C GLY A 176 -0.75 2.46 -0.21
N VAL A 177 -0.44 1.69 -1.24
CA VAL A 177 0.15 0.36 -1.09
C VAL A 177 1.45 0.17 -1.85
N TRP A 178 2.34 -0.61 -1.27
CA TRP A 178 3.52 -1.14 -1.94
C TRP A 178 3.31 -2.62 -2.24
N ASP A 179 3.43 -2.95 -3.51
CA ASP A 179 3.59 -4.28 -4.06
C ASP A 179 2.67 -5.35 -3.46
N THR A 180 1.36 -5.10 -3.48
CA THR A 180 0.35 -6.04 -2.99
C THR A 180 0.51 -7.44 -3.61
N VAL A 181 0.63 -8.46 -2.77
CA VAL A 181 0.69 -9.87 -3.18
C VAL A 181 -0.42 -10.65 -2.48
N GLY A 182 -0.99 -11.62 -3.19
CA GLY A 182 -2.03 -12.51 -2.68
C GLY A 182 -1.48 -13.70 -1.89
N PHE A 183 -2.39 -14.54 -1.41
CA PHE A 183 -2.05 -15.80 -0.77
C PHE A 183 -2.26 -16.92 -1.80
N GLN A 184 -1.20 -17.31 -2.51
CA GLN A 184 -1.35 -18.33 -3.56
C GLN A 184 -1.80 -19.68 -3.01
N LYS A 185 -2.58 -20.43 -3.81
CA LYS A 185 -3.08 -21.79 -3.52
C LYS A 185 -2.01 -22.79 -3.02
N ALA A 186 -0.74 -22.59 -3.36
CA ALA A 186 0.37 -23.39 -2.84
C ALA A 186 0.55 -23.23 -1.31
N TRP A 187 0.16 -22.08 -0.75
CA TRP A 187 0.10 -21.85 0.69
C TRP A 187 -1.22 -22.33 1.30
N LEU A 188 -2.37 -22.18 0.63
CA LEU A 188 -3.69 -22.40 1.26
C LEU A 188 -4.36 -23.77 0.99
N GLY A 189 -3.72 -24.69 0.26
CA GLY A 189 -4.30 -25.99 -0.12
C GLY A 189 -5.20 -25.91 -1.36
N ARG A 190 -5.51 -27.06 -1.98
CA ARG A 190 -6.01 -27.16 -3.38
C ARG A 190 -7.41 -26.63 -3.68
N ASP A 191 -8.19 -26.09 -2.73
CA ASP A 191 -9.58 -25.66 -2.95
C ASP A 191 -9.94 -24.23 -2.48
N SER A 192 -8.95 -23.39 -2.19
CA SER A 192 -9.13 -22.05 -1.61
C SER A 192 -8.74 -20.92 -2.56
N GLY A 193 -9.32 -20.88 -3.76
CA GLY A 193 -9.33 -19.64 -4.54
C GLY A 193 -10.28 -18.64 -3.88
N GLU A 194 -9.79 -17.87 -2.91
CA GLU A 194 -10.61 -17.13 -1.96
C GLU A 194 -11.39 -15.97 -2.63
N LYS A 195 -12.68 -15.87 -2.34
CA LYS A 195 -13.57 -14.71 -2.61
C LYS A 195 -12.96 -13.36 -2.15
N LEU A 196 -12.04 -13.44 -1.18
CA LEU A 196 -11.25 -12.32 -0.68
C LEU A 196 -10.35 -11.69 -1.74
N GLU A 197 -9.78 -12.48 -2.66
CA GLU A 197 -8.90 -11.97 -3.72
C GLU A 197 -9.69 -11.09 -4.71
N LEU A 198 -10.91 -11.49 -5.11
CA LEU A 198 -11.77 -10.75 -6.04
C LEU A 198 -12.13 -9.34 -5.51
N ARG A 199 -12.33 -9.21 -4.19
CA ARG A 199 -12.61 -7.89 -3.59
C ARG A 199 -11.39 -7.01 -3.48
N ASN A 200 -10.21 -7.61 -3.47
CA ASN A 200 -8.99 -6.84 -3.50
C ASN A 200 -8.69 -6.33 -4.91
N THR A 201 -9.04 -7.05 -5.99
CA THR A 201 -8.74 -6.62 -7.37
C THR A 201 -9.63 -5.47 -7.86
N VAL A 202 -10.91 -5.39 -7.47
CA VAL A 202 -11.80 -4.27 -7.86
C VAL A 202 -11.66 -3.10 -6.89
N LEU A 203 -11.30 -1.90 -7.37
CA LEU A 203 -11.31 -0.70 -6.53
C LEU A 203 -12.74 -0.16 -6.36
N HIS A 204 -13.18 0.01 -5.11
CA HIS A 204 -14.51 0.54 -4.80
C HIS A 204 -14.63 2.03 -5.17
N GLU A 205 -15.77 2.44 -5.75
CA GLU A 205 -16.07 3.82 -6.21
C GLU A 205 -16.06 4.91 -5.11
N ASN A 206 -16.06 4.48 -3.84
CA ASN A 206 -16.10 5.35 -2.66
C ASN A 206 -14.70 5.62 -2.08
N VAL A 207 -13.65 5.07 -2.70
CA VAL A 207 -12.26 5.41 -2.40
C VAL A 207 -11.87 6.60 -3.24
N ARG A 208 -11.36 7.66 -2.62
CA ARG A 208 -10.96 8.89 -3.34
C ARG A 208 -9.66 8.67 -4.12
N CYS A 209 -8.61 8.24 -3.45
CA CYS A 209 -7.29 8.04 -4.05
C CYS A 209 -6.79 6.62 -3.76
N ALA A 210 -6.33 5.91 -4.78
CA ALA A 210 -5.69 4.62 -4.67
C ALA A 210 -4.32 4.67 -5.35
N PHE A 211 -3.25 4.48 -4.59
CA PHE A 211 -1.87 4.57 -5.05
C PHE A 211 -1.17 3.24 -4.82
N HIS A 212 -0.62 2.64 -5.88
CA HIS A 212 0.06 1.35 -5.81
C HIS A 212 1.45 1.43 -6.45
N ALA A 213 2.49 1.33 -5.64
CA ALA A 213 3.86 1.16 -6.14
C ALA A 213 4.14 -0.32 -6.41
N LEU A 214 4.57 -0.67 -7.62
CA LEU A 214 4.75 -2.05 -8.10
C LEU A 214 6.20 -2.32 -8.48
N SER A 215 6.70 -3.53 -8.18
CA SER A 215 8.04 -3.99 -8.58
C SER A 215 8.07 -4.56 -9.99
N LEU A 216 9.06 -4.17 -10.80
CA LEU A 216 9.29 -4.71 -12.15
C LEU A 216 10.10 -6.02 -12.16
N ASP A 217 11.09 -6.14 -11.28
CA ASP A 217 12.11 -7.22 -11.35
C ASP A 217 11.81 -8.41 -10.44
N GLU A 218 10.67 -8.42 -9.75
CA GLU A 218 10.25 -9.56 -8.95
C GLU A 218 9.79 -10.72 -9.86
N GLU A 219 10.45 -11.87 -9.73
CA GLU A 219 10.25 -13.04 -10.58
C GLU A 219 9.72 -14.26 -9.82
N ARG A 220 9.57 -14.21 -8.50
CA ARG A 220 9.01 -15.34 -7.75
C ARG A 220 7.54 -15.49 -8.12
N THR A 221 7.15 -16.68 -8.55
CA THR A 221 5.74 -16.97 -8.86
C THR A 221 4.83 -16.63 -7.69
N THR A 222 5.26 -16.91 -6.45
CA THR A 222 4.48 -16.62 -5.22
C THR A 222 4.30 -15.14 -4.90
N PHE A 223 4.97 -14.24 -5.63
CA PHE A 223 4.91 -12.79 -5.47
C PHE A 223 4.33 -12.13 -6.72
N GLN A 224 3.42 -12.79 -7.44
CA GLN A 224 2.65 -12.10 -8.48
C GLN A 224 1.80 -10.98 -7.85
N PRO A 225 1.79 -9.79 -8.45
CA PRO A 225 1.10 -8.64 -7.90
C PRO A 225 -0.42 -8.75 -8.10
N ILE A 226 -1.18 -8.22 -7.14
CA ILE A 226 -2.62 -7.99 -7.28
C ILE A 226 -2.81 -6.55 -7.75
N VAL A 227 -3.03 -6.37 -9.05
CA VAL A 227 -3.29 -5.05 -9.66
C VAL A 227 -4.77 -4.69 -9.48
N TRP A 228 -5.06 -3.42 -9.20
CA TRP A 228 -6.43 -2.91 -9.19
C TRP A 228 -6.99 -2.75 -10.60
N HIS A 229 -8.30 -2.89 -10.70
CA HIS A 229 -9.05 -2.52 -11.88
C HIS A 229 -10.33 -1.78 -11.48
N ILE A 230 -10.74 -0.82 -12.31
CA ILE A 230 -12.03 -0.14 -12.21
C ILE A 230 -12.86 -0.43 -13.47
N PRO A 231 -14.13 -0.87 -13.33
CA PRO A 231 -14.99 -1.14 -14.48
C PRO A 231 -15.33 0.12 -15.30
N HIS A 232 -15.34 1.28 -14.64
CA HIS A 232 -15.58 2.58 -15.25
C HIS A 232 -14.88 3.68 -14.46
N LYS A 233 -14.62 4.81 -15.12
CA LYS A 233 -14.01 5.98 -14.49
C LYS A 233 -15.03 6.67 -13.58
N ASN A 234 -14.70 6.81 -12.29
CA ASN A 234 -15.51 7.51 -11.32
C ASN A 234 -15.08 8.97 -11.17
N GLU A 235 -16.04 9.89 -11.17
CA GLU A 235 -15.74 11.31 -10.98
C GLU A 235 -15.11 11.56 -9.60
N GLY A 236 -13.99 12.29 -9.61
CA GLY A 236 -13.25 12.64 -8.39
C GLY A 236 -12.47 11.49 -7.77
N GLN A 237 -12.43 10.29 -8.37
CA GLN A 237 -11.57 9.18 -7.97
C GLN A 237 -10.26 9.19 -8.77
N GLU A 238 -9.13 8.98 -8.09
CA GLU A 238 -7.80 8.85 -8.68
C GLU A 238 -7.23 7.46 -8.39
N LEU A 239 -6.81 6.73 -9.42
CA LEU A 239 -6.11 5.45 -9.30
C LEU A 239 -4.75 5.61 -9.97
N LEU A 240 -3.64 5.36 -9.27
CA LEU A 240 -2.30 5.35 -9.84
C LEU A 240 -1.62 4.03 -9.50
N GLN A 241 -1.24 3.27 -10.53
CA GLN A 241 -0.47 2.03 -10.36
C GLN A 241 0.88 2.18 -11.07
N VAL A 242 1.92 2.48 -10.31
CA VAL A 242 3.21 2.90 -10.86
C VAL A 242 4.25 1.81 -10.64
N TRP A 243 4.89 1.39 -11.71
CA TRP A 243 5.93 0.37 -11.75
C TRP A 243 7.31 1.00 -11.59
N PHE A 244 8.09 0.43 -10.67
CA PHE A 244 9.45 0.86 -10.31
C PHE A 244 10.45 -0.27 -10.54
N SER A 245 11.70 0.09 -10.80
CA SER A 245 12.80 -0.88 -10.91
C SER A 245 13.12 -1.51 -9.56
N GLY A 246 13.55 -2.77 -9.56
CA GLY A 246 13.88 -3.53 -8.36
C GLY A 246 12.88 -4.63 -8.06
N VAL A 247 13.22 -5.50 -7.10
CA VAL A 247 12.40 -6.61 -6.60
C VAL A 247 11.42 -6.14 -5.51
N HIS A 248 10.66 -7.06 -4.91
CA HIS A 248 9.63 -6.76 -3.92
C HIS A 248 10.07 -5.81 -2.78
N THR A 249 11.25 -6.06 -2.19
CA THR A 249 11.81 -5.24 -1.09
C THR A 249 12.45 -3.95 -1.56
N ASP A 250 12.83 -3.83 -2.83
CA ASP A 250 13.28 -2.56 -3.42
C ASP A 250 12.13 -1.57 -3.57
N VAL A 251 10.89 -2.06 -3.65
CA VAL A 251 9.70 -1.21 -3.72
C VAL A 251 9.11 -0.99 -2.34
N GLY A 252 9.02 -2.04 -1.52
CA GLY A 252 8.41 -1.94 -0.19
C GLY A 252 9.32 -1.55 0.95
N GLY A 253 10.64 -1.57 0.75
CA GLY A 253 11.62 -1.45 1.83
C GLY A 253 11.86 -2.76 2.57
N GLY A 254 12.61 -2.69 3.68
CA GLY A 254 12.97 -3.85 4.48
C GLY A 254 14.25 -4.57 4.03
N ASP A 255 15.07 -3.92 3.20
CA ASP A 255 16.40 -4.40 2.78
C ASP A 255 17.48 -3.40 3.23
N GLN A 256 18.72 -3.86 3.35
CA GLN A 256 19.86 -3.09 3.87
C GLN A 256 20.21 -1.90 2.98
N ASN A 257 19.96 -2.03 1.68
CA ASN A 257 20.12 -0.93 0.73
C ASN A 257 18.75 -0.28 0.44
N PRO A 258 18.41 0.86 1.05
CA PRO A 258 17.12 1.49 0.87
C PRO A 258 17.05 2.38 -0.38
N ARG A 259 18.10 2.47 -1.20
CA ARG A 259 18.17 3.45 -2.31
C ARG A 259 16.99 3.37 -3.27
N LEU A 260 16.57 2.16 -3.63
CA LEU A 260 15.41 1.96 -4.52
C LEU A 260 14.08 2.19 -3.79
N SER A 261 13.98 1.75 -2.53
CA SER A 261 12.75 1.91 -1.74
C SER A 261 12.54 3.34 -1.27
N ASN A 262 13.60 4.16 -1.21
CA ASN A 262 13.51 5.61 -1.00
C ASN A 262 12.72 6.29 -2.11
N ILE A 263 12.87 5.84 -3.37
CA ILE A 263 12.15 6.42 -4.51
C ILE A 263 10.65 6.20 -4.36
N THR A 264 10.24 4.96 -4.05
CA THR A 264 8.83 4.62 -3.89
C THR A 264 8.22 5.18 -2.61
N LEU A 265 9.03 5.42 -1.57
CA LEU A 265 8.63 6.16 -0.37
C LEU A 265 8.38 7.63 -0.72
N ALA A 266 9.33 8.28 -1.39
CA ALA A 266 9.21 9.67 -1.82
C ALA A 266 7.98 9.87 -2.70
N TRP A 267 7.76 8.97 -3.66
CA TRP A 267 6.58 8.98 -4.52
C TRP A 267 5.29 8.94 -3.71
N MET A 268 5.16 7.96 -2.80
CA MET A 268 3.95 7.78 -1.99
C MET A 268 3.67 9.01 -1.10
N LEU A 269 4.71 9.52 -0.42
CA LEU A 269 4.60 10.71 0.43
C LEU A 269 4.16 11.93 -0.39
N ALA A 270 4.77 12.14 -1.56
CA ALA A 270 4.40 13.24 -2.45
C ALA A 270 2.94 13.14 -2.93
N GLN A 271 2.44 11.92 -3.23
CA GLN A 271 1.02 11.74 -3.55
C GLN A 271 0.12 12.10 -2.35
N CYS A 272 0.49 11.68 -1.14
CA CYS A 272 -0.29 11.90 0.07
C CYS A 272 -0.30 13.35 0.56
N MET A 273 0.73 14.12 0.23
CA MET A 273 0.85 15.55 0.55
C MET A 273 0.00 16.43 -0.37
N LYS A 274 -0.49 15.89 -1.51
CA LYS A 274 -1.36 16.64 -2.41
C LYS A 274 -2.54 17.23 -1.65
N HIS A 275 -2.85 18.48 -1.95
CA HIS A 275 -3.99 19.21 -1.39
C HIS A 275 -4.04 19.27 0.15
N GLY A 276 -2.91 19.03 0.84
CA GLY A 276 -2.86 19.03 2.30
C GLY A 276 -3.62 17.86 2.96
N GLN A 277 -3.84 16.76 2.23
CA GLN A 277 -4.58 15.58 2.72
C GLN A 277 -3.89 14.80 3.82
N LEU A 278 -2.56 14.87 3.92
CA LEU A 278 -1.75 14.39 5.04
C LEU A 278 -0.54 15.33 5.21
N SER A 279 -0.07 15.49 6.45
CA SER A 279 1.16 16.22 6.77
C SER A 279 2.21 15.28 7.34
N PHE A 280 3.47 15.55 7.03
CA PHE A 280 4.62 14.72 7.38
C PHE A 280 5.77 15.61 7.87
N ASP A 281 6.47 15.18 8.90
CA ASP A 281 7.62 15.86 9.48
C ASP A 281 8.92 15.38 8.79
N ILE A 282 8.98 15.54 7.45
CA ILE A 282 10.02 14.92 6.60
C ILE A 282 11.43 15.38 6.95
N ASP A 283 11.61 16.68 7.23
CA ASP A 283 12.93 17.24 7.50
C ASP A 283 13.52 16.71 8.81
N TYR A 284 12.67 16.35 9.77
CA TYR A 284 13.09 15.90 11.10
C TYR A 284 13.36 14.40 11.17
N TYR A 285 12.64 13.58 10.39
CA TYR A 285 12.70 12.12 10.53
C TYR A 285 13.26 11.38 9.31
N LEU A 286 13.20 11.96 8.12
CA LEU A 286 13.67 11.30 6.88
C LEU A 286 15.02 11.78 6.39
N PHE A 287 15.49 12.96 6.79
CA PHE A 287 16.78 13.48 6.35
C PHE A 287 17.81 13.40 7.49
N ASP A 288 19.09 13.38 7.12
CA ASP A 288 20.19 13.52 8.07
C ASP A 288 20.25 14.97 8.60
N ASP A 289 20.92 15.18 9.73
CA ASP A 289 21.13 16.52 10.31
C ASP A 289 22.65 16.81 10.44
N PRO A 290 23.22 17.74 9.66
CA PRO A 290 22.57 18.50 8.59
C PRO A 290 22.21 17.61 7.39
N PRO A 291 21.19 17.97 6.59
CA PRO A 291 20.82 17.18 5.42
C PRO A 291 22.00 17.14 4.44
N LEU A 292 22.26 15.96 3.87
CA LEU A 292 23.19 15.83 2.75
C LEU A 292 22.76 16.80 1.65
N ALA A 293 23.76 17.41 0.99
CA ALA A 293 23.52 18.38 -0.08
C ALA A 293 22.58 17.78 -1.13
N GLU A 294 21.67 18.60 -1.65
CA GLU A 294 20.76 18.22 -2.72
C GLU A 294 21.53 17.56 -3.87
N GLU A 295 21.22 16.31 -4.17
CA GLU A 295 21.63 15.71 -5.43
C GLU A 295 20.97 16.54 -6.53
N SER A 296 21.76 17.34 -7.26
CA SER A 296 21.28 18.23 -8.32
C SER A 296 20.27 17.52 -9.25
N GLU A 297 19.35 18.26 -9.90
CA GLU A 297 18.35 17.65 -10.80
C GLU A 297 18.95 16.71 -11.86
N MET A 298 20.20 16.98 -12.28
CA MET A 298 20.97 16.19 -13.25
C MET A 298 21.50 14.85 -12.71
N THR A 299 21.50 14.62 -11.41
CA THR A 299 22.01 13.40 -10.80
C THR A 299 21.01 12.27 -11.06
N PRO A 300 21.42 11.10 -11.58
CA PRO A 300 20.48 9.99 -11.76
C PRO A 300 19.81 9.62 -10.43
N TRP A 301 18.55 9.19 -10.47
CA TRP A 301 17.94 8.45 -9.37
C TRP A 301 18.89 7.32 -8.95
N ALA A 302 18.84 6.95 -7.67
CA ALA A 302 19.72 5.93 -7.09
C ALA A 302 19.57 4.51 -7.70
N THR A 303 18.83 4.39 -8.82
CA THR A 303 18.70 3.25 -9.72
C THR A 303 19.94 2.99 -10.59
N SER A 304 20.83 3.97 -10.79
CA SER A 304 21.94 3.89 -11.76
C SER A 304 23.14 3.01 -11.36
N LEU A 305 23.23 2.56 -10.09
CA LEU A 305 24.37 1.79 -9.56
C LEU A 305 24.37 0.27 -9.92
N GLY A 306 23.56 -0.16 -10.89
CA GLY A 306 23.50 -1.56 -11.34
C GLY A 306 22.53 -2.45 -10.56
N LYS A 307 22.60 -3.78 -10.77
CA LYS A 307 21.81 -4.75 -10.01
C LYS A 307 22.29 -4.73 -8.56
N VAL A 308 21.39 -4.42 -7.63
CA VAL A 308 21.67 -4.56 -6.21
C VAL A 308 21.71 -6.08 -5.91
N ASN A 309 22.81 -6.56 -5.31
CA ASN A 309 22.93 -7.95 -4.91
C ASN A 309 22.06 -8.18 -3.67
N HIS A 310 20.83 -8.66 -3.87
CA HIS A 310 19.94 -9.00 -2.77
C HIS A 310 20.29 -10.39 -2.22
N TRP A 311 20.95 -10.42 -1.06
CA TRP A 311 20.99 -11.63 -0.24
C TRP A 311 19.87 -11.55 0.81
N SER A 312 18.74 -12.17 0.52
CA SER A 312 17.73 -12.49 1.54
C SER A 312 17.58 -13.99 1.59
N ILE A 313 17.80 -14.58 2.76
CA ILE A 313 17.57 -16.02 3.06
C ILE A 313 16.18 -16.48 2.59
N SER A 314 15.20 -15.57 2.51
CA SER A 314 13.84 -15.84 2.01
C SER A 314 13.77 -16.12 0.51
N ARG A 315 14.65 -15.51 -0.31
CA ARG A 315 14.67 -15.68 -1.77
C ARG A 315 15.15 -17.08 -2.17
N THR A 316 16.12 -17.62 -1.42
CA THR A 316 16.71 -18.95 -1.65
C THR A 316 15.74 -20.08 -1.31
N LEU A 317 15.00 -19.98 -0.20
CA LEU A 317 14.07 -21.03 0.24
C LEU A 317 12.72 -21.01 -0.50
N GLN A 318 12.18 -19.84 -0.86
CA GLN A 318 10.88 -19.75 -1.55
C GLN A 318 10.97 -19.90 -3.08
N GLY A 319 12.07 -19.48 -3.70
CA GLY A 319 12.28 -19.65 -5.15
C GLY A 319 12.36 -21.13 -5.57
N MET A 320 12.86 -22.00 -4.70
CA MET A 320 13.00 -23.44 -4.98
C MET A 320 11.68 -24.21 -5.00
N LEU A 321 10.58 -23.67 -4.45
CA LEU A 321 9.30 -24.38 -4.30
C LEU A 321 8.19 -23.90 -5.26
N GLY A 322 8.31 -22.71 -5.86
CA GLY A 322 7.22 -22.07 -6.63
C GLY A 322 7.53 -21.73 -8.10
N GLY A 323 8.76 -21.90 -8.56
CA GLY A 323 9.19 -21.51 -9.92
C GLY A 323 9.36 -20.00 -10.10
N THR A 324 9.71 -19.61 -11.35
CA THR A 324 9.87 -18.21 -11.76
C THR A 324 8.77 -17.78 -12.72
N SER A 325 8.31 -16.54 -12.58
CA SER A 325 7.30 -15.92 -13.42
C SER A 325 7.57 -14.42 -13.55
N THR A 326 7.91 -13.98 -14.76
CA THR A 326 8.14 -12.58 -15.08
C THR A 326 6.87 -11.75 -14.94
N ARG A 327 6.99 -10.57 -14.32
CA ARG A 327 5.86 -9.66 -14.20
C ARG A 327 5.46 -9.01 -15.51
N ARG A 328 4.15 -8.78 -15.67
CA ARG A 328 3.54 -8.32 -16.92
C ARG A 328 2.69 -7.08 -16.69
N PRO A 329 3.27 -5.87 -16.69
CA PRO A 329 2.49 -4.63 -16.68
C PRO A 329 1.38 -4.69 -17.74
N MET A 330 0.18 -4.23 -17.39
CA MET A 330 -1.04 -4.32 -18.23
C MET A 330 -1.45 -5.76 -18.61
N GLY A 331 -1.05 -6.75 -17.83
CA GLY A 331 -1.28 -8.18 -18.07
C GLY A 331 -2.04 -8.92 -16.97
N TYR A 332 -2.51 -8.21 -15.94
CA TYR A 332 -3.11 -8.80 -14.72
C TYR A 332 -4.63 -8.69 -14.64
N ASN A 333 -5.32 -8.66 -15.78
CA ASN A 333 -6.78 -8.53 -15.79
C ASN A 333 -7.42 -9.89 -15.43
N PRO A 334 -8.39 -9.92 -14.49
CA PRO A 334 -9.18 -11.12 -14.25
C PRO A 334 -9.95 -11.53 -15.50
N VAL A 335 -10.25 -12.84 -15.60
CA VAL A 335 -11.09 -13.37 -16.68
C VAL A 335 -12.46 -12.69 -16.64
N GLY A 336 -12.91 -12.12 -17.76
CA GLY A 336 -14.16 -11.36 -17.88
C GLY A 336 -14.05 -9.88 -17.51
N HIS A 337 -12.87 -9.42 -17.09
CA HIS A 337 -12.57 -8.03 -16.74
C HIS A 337 -11.43 -7.46 -17.59
N GLU A 338 -11.21 -8.02 -18.79
CA GLU A 338 -10.10 -7.65 -19.66
C GLU A 338 -10.17 -6.19 -20.16
N SER A 339 -11.37 -5.61 -20.19
CA SER A 339 -11.63 -4.22 -20.57
C SER A 339 -11.49 -3.21 -19.43
N ASP A 340 -11.34 -3.68 -18.18
CA ASP A 340 -11.32 -2.77 -17.04
C ASP A 340 -10.04 -1.92 -17.03
N ILE A 341 -10.16 -0.72 -16.46
CA ILE A 341 -9.08 0.26 -16.45
C ILE A 341 -8.16 -0.04 -15.26
N THR A 342 -6.86 -0.24 -15.53
CA THR A 342 -5.85 -0.40 -14.48
C THR A 342 -5.10 0.91 -14.19
N ASN A 343 -5.00 1.83 -15.15
CA ASN A 343 -4.25 3.09 -15.03
C ASN A 343 -2.79 2.90 -14.54
N GLU A 344 -2.06 2.06 -15.27
CA GLU A 344 -0.68 1.70 -14.98
C GLU A 344 0.34 2.60 -15.69
N PHE A 345 1.47 2.89 -15.02
CA PHE A 345 2.56 3.71 -15.55
C PHE A 345 3.92 3.14 -15.17
N ILE A 346 4.98 3.44 -15.94
CA ILE A 346 6.37 3.23 -15.52
C ILE A 346 6.91 4.52 -14.90
N HIS A 347 7.55 4.46 -13.73
CA HIS A 347 8.12 5.67 -13.13
C HIS A 347 9.31 6.22 -13.94
N GLU A 348 9.45 7.56 -14.04
CA GLU A 348 10.56 8.20 -14.76
C GLU A 348 11.95 7.79 -14.24
N SER A 349 12.05 7.34 -12.97
CA SER A 349 13.32 6.86 -12.39
C SER A 349 13.90 5.62 -13.08
N VAL A 350 13.11 4.93 -13.91
CA VAL A 350 13.58 3.80 -14.72
C VAL A 350 14.48 4.26 -15.87
N ARG A 351 14.38 5.53 -16.31
CA ARG A 351 15.24 6.11 -17.37
C ARG A 351 16.72 6.04 -17.03
N ASP A 352 17.04 6.09 -15.76
CA ASP A 352 18.41 6.13 -15.25
C ASP A 352 19.05 4.73 -15.15
N ARG A 353 18.28 3.68 -15.47
CA ARG A 353 18.82 2.33 -15.62
C ARG A 353 19.52 2.20 -16.96
N ASP A 354 20.78 1.75 -16.92
CA ASP A 354 21.47 1.22 -18.10
C ASP A 354 20.81 -0.10 -18.51
N LEU A 355 19.93 -0.08 -19.51
CA LEU A 355 19.21 -1.25 -20.01
C LEU A 355 20.12 -2.36 -20.56
N ALA A 356 21.37 -2.05 -20.92
CA ALA A 356 22.33 -3.06 -21.35
C ALA A 356 22.83 -3.90 -20.15
N LYS A 357 22.97 -3.27 -18.98
CA LYS A 357 23.42 -3.91 -17.73
C LYS A 357 22.27 -4.40 -16.85
N TRP A 358 21.15 -3.68 -16.85
CA TRP A 358 19.92 -4.03 -16.16
C TRP A 358 18.90 -4.58 -17.16
N ARG A 359 18.98 -5.89 -17.42
CA ARG A 359 17.98 -6.61 -18.21
C ARG A 359 16.72 -6.82 -17.39
N CYS A 360 15.73 -5.95 -17.57
CA CYS A 360 14.38 -6.13 -17.04
C CYS A 360 13.56 -7.01 -17.97
N ALA A 361 13.06 -8.15 -17.49
CA ALA A 361 12.31 -9.08 -18.33
C ALA A 361 10.93 -8.54 -18.77
N ALA A 362 10.40 -7.53 -18.07
CA ALA A 362 9.12 -6.89 -18.40
C ALA A 362 9.23 -5.79 -19.48
N LEU A 363 10.42 -5.22 -19.69
CA LEU A 363 10.66 -4.06 -20.56
C LEU A 363 11.55 -4.40 -21.75
N LYS A 364 11.19 -3.94 -22.95
CA LYS A 364 12.06 -3.99 -24.14
C LYS A 364 12.92 -2.73 -24.30
N GLY A 365 12.48 -1.62 -23.71
CA GLY A 365 13.15 -0.32 -23.77
C GLY A 365 12.16 0.82 -23.98
N ARG A 366 12.67 2.04 -24.16
CA ARG A 366 11.83 3.21 -24.40
C ARG A 366 11.18 3.15 -25.79
N HIS A 367 9.94 3.61 -25.87
CA HIS A 367 9.28 3.84 -27.15
C HIS A 367 9.56 5.27 -27.62
N ASP A 368 9.35 6.24 -26.74
CA ASP A 368 9.57 7.67 -26.98
C ASP A 368 9.95 8.39 -25.67
N GLU A 369 9.81 9.72 -25.66
CA GLU A 369 10.10 10.53 -24.48
C GLU A 369 9.15 10.28 -23.30
N LYS A 370 7.96 9.74 -23.51
CA LYS A 370 6.89 9.65 -22.52
C LYS A 370 6.33 8.24 -22.33
N SER A 371 6.91 7.23 -22.97
CA SER A 371 6.39 5.86 -22.93
C SER A 371 7.46 4.78 -23.14
N TRP A 372 7.11 3.55 -22.73
CA TRP A 372 7.97 2.37 -22.74
C TRP A 372 7.33 1.22 -23.51
N ASN A 373 8.15 0.46 -24.23
CA ASN A 373 7.76 -0.79 -24.88
C ASN A 373 7.86 -1.95 -23.89
N LEU A 374 6.75 -2.67 -23.70
CA LEU A 374 6.69 -3.85 -22.85
C LEU A 374 7.13 -5.12 -23.60
N ALA A 375 7.60 -6.12 -22.85
CA ALA A 375 7.90 -7.45 -23.38
C ALA A 375 6.67 -8.11 -24.06
N SER A 376 5.47 -7.79 -23.57
CA SER A 376 4.19 -8.23 -24.12
C SER A 376 3.85 -7.65 -25.50
N GLY A 377 4.63 -6.67 -25.99
CA GLY A 377 4.35 -5.92 -27.23
C GLY A 377 3.41 -4.73 -27.06
N LYS A 378 2.86 -4.51 -25.86
CA LYS A 378 2.09 -3.30 -25.51
C LYS A 378 3.02 -2.12 -25.22
N GLN A 379 2.44 -0.92 -25.23
CA GLN A 379 3.10 0.31 -24.77
C GLN A 379 2.47 0.77 -23.46
N ILE A 380 3.28 1.35 -22.58
CA ILE A 380 2.85 1.89 -21.30
C ILE A 380 3.37 3.31 -21.13
N SER A 381 2.54 4.20 -20.58
CA SER A 381 2.93 5.59 -20.36
C SER A 381 3.89 5.71 -19.18
N GLU A 382 4.71 6.75 -19.20
CA GLU A 382 5.59 7.08 -18.11
C GLU A 382 4.93 8.05 -17.11
N PHE A 383 5.23 7.87 -15.83
CA PHE A 383 4.83 8.76 -14.75
C PHE A 383 5.95 9.76 -14.45
N THR A 384 5.63 11.05 -14.60
CA THR A 384 6.54 12.15 -14.25
C THR A 384 6.52 12.41 -12.74
N ALA A 385 7.71 12.46 -12.13
CA ALA A 385 7.83 12.65 -10.68
C ALA A 385 7.32 14.03 -10.25
N LEU A 386 6.67 14.08 -9.09
CA LEU A 386 6.18 15.32 -8.51
C LEU A 386 7.33 16.18 -7.99
N GLN A 387 7.14 17.49 -7.87
CA GLN A 387 8.17 18.39 -7.34
C GLN A 387 8.62 17.98 -5.93
N MET A 388 7.68 17.58 -5.06
CA MET A 388 7.99 17.09 -3.72
C MET A 388 8.76 15.77 -3.73
N GLU A 389 8.54 14.92 -4.73
CA GLU A 389 9.30 13.69 -4.93
C GLU A 389 10.74 14.00 -5.33
N LYS A 390 10.92 14.94 -6.26
CA LYS A 390 12.25 15.45 -6.66
C LYS A 390 12.98 16.13 -5.50
N TYR A 391 12.27 16.85 -4.63
CA TYR A 391 12.85 17.44 -3.42
C TYR A 391 13.42 16.36 -2.48
N MET A 392 12.74 15.22 -2.32
CA MET A 392 13.22 14.12 -1.48
C MET A 392 14.33 13.28 -2.14
N LYS A 393 14.55 13.42 -3.45
CA LYS A 393 15.54 12.65 -4.22
C LYS A 393 16.94 12.84 -3.63
N GLY A 394 17.59 11.71 -3.31
CA GLY A 394 18.95 11.71 -2.75
C GLY A 394 19.07 12.17 -1.29
N ARG A 395 17.99 12.72 -0.69
CA ARG A 395 18.03 13.31 0.67
C ARG A 395 17.58 12.35 1.76
N ILE A 396 16.84 11.30 1.41
CA ILE A 396 16.31 10.35 2.39
C ILE A 396 17.45 9.51 2.97
N ARG A 397 17.64 9.61 4.29
CA ARG A 397 18.66 8.91 5.06
C ARG A 397 18.51 7.39 5.04
N THR A 398 19.62 6.71 5.25
CA THR A 398 19.66 5.29 5.59
C THR A 398 19.28 5.13 7.07
N VAL A 399 18.46 4.13 7.40
CA VAL A 399 17.87 4.03 8.76
C VAL A 399 18.79 3.30 9.76
N HIS A 400 19.90 2.71 9.29
CA HIS A 400 20.92 2.10 10.13
C HIS A 400 22.23 2.87 10.00
N VAL A 401 22.77 3.27 11.15
CA VAL A 401 24.16 3.68 11.30
C VAL A 401 24.92 2.37 11.43
N ASN A 402 25.68 1.96 10.41
CA ASN A 402 26.68 0.92 10.68
C ASN A 402 27.73 1.54 11.61
N GLU A 403 28.39 0.75 12.47
CA GLU A 403 29.47 1.25 13.34
C GLU A 403 30.64 1.90 12.56
N GLU A 404 30.62 1.85 11.22
CA GLU A 404 31.60 2.43 10.30
C GLU A 404 31.15 3.74 9.61
N ASP A 405 29.91 4.21 9.84
CA ASP A 405 29.44 5.55 9.46
C ASP A 405 29.68 6.55 10.61
#